data_AF-A0A7J4B1D8-F1
#
_entry.id   AF-A0A7J4B1D8-F1
#
_cell.length_a   1.000
_cell.length_b   1.000
_cell.length_c   1.000
_cell.angle_alpha   90.00
_cell.angle_beta   90.00
_cell.angle_gamma   90.00
#
_symmetry.space_group_name_H-M   'P 1'
#
loop_
_entity.id
_entity.type
_entity.pdbx_description
1 polymer ?
#
loop_
_entity_poly.entity_id
_entity_poly.type
_entity_poly.pdbx_seq_one_letter_code
_entity_poly.pdbx_strand_id
1 'polypeptide(L)'
;MANLLIKKFDKYINMFEYINIMVRISNLELLKKLRENSRVHYTQLARHFGVTETAIRKRIKKLEESGVIVKYTIDINPKKIGFESVALIGIDTKPEKYIKTIEELKRMKEVFTLCSSSGDHMILAECWFKNSKELSD
;
A
#
# COMPACT_ATOMS: atom_id res chain seq x y z
N MET A 1 4.96 -11.20 39.64
CA MET A 1 3.98 -10.86 38.58
C MET A 1 4.56 -10.80 37.17
N ALA A 2 5.73 -10.19 36.93
CA ALA A 2 6.34 -10.08 35.60
C ALA A 2 6.55 -11.42 34.86
N ASN A 3 6.95 -12.48 35.57
CA ASN A 3 7.21 -13.80 34.98
C ASN A 3 5.94 -14.49 34.40
N LEU A 4 4.75 -14.14 34.92
CA LEU A 4 3.48 -14.64 34.39
C LEU A 4 3.05 -13.90 33.11
N LEU A 5 3.41 -12.61 32.99
CA LEU A 5 3.16 -11.80 31.80
C LEU A 5 4.06 -12.20 30.64
N ILE A 6 5.34 -12.49 30.92
CA ILE A 6 6.31 -12.98 29.91
C ILE A 6 5.87 -14.35 29.37
N LYS A 7 5.54 -15.31 30.25
CA LYS A 7 5.00 -16.61 29.81
C LYS A 7 3.69 -16.50 29.03
N LYS A 8 2.83 -15.53 29.35
CA LYS A 8 1.63 -15.24 28.55
C LYS A 8 2.02 -14.71 27.17
N PHE A 9 2.95 -13.76 27.09
CA PHE A 9 3.43 -13.19 25.82
C PHE A 9 4.08 -14.25 24.92
N ASP A 10 4.95 -15.11 25.46
CA ASP A 10 5.58 -16.22 24.72
C ASP A 10 4.55 -17.21 24.18
N LYS A 11 3.46 -17.44 24.93
CA LYS A 11 2.33 -18.26 24.45
C LYS A 11 1.62 -17.61 23.27
N TYR A 12 1.45 -16.29 23.25
CA TYR A 12 0.84 -15.58 22.12
C TYR A 12 1.76 -15.52 20.91
N ILE A 13 3.08 -15.36 21.10
CA ILE A 13 4.08 -15.41 20.01
C ILE A 13 4.08 -16.79 19.35
N ASN A 14 4.18 -17.86 20.16
CA ASN A 14 4.08 -19.23 19.65
C ASN A 14 2.74 -19.47 18.96
N MET A 15 1.63 -19.02 19.55
CA MET A 15 0.31 -19.17 18.92
C MET A 15 0.20 -18.42 17.58
N PHE A 16 0.82 -17.24 17.44
CA PHE A 16 0.87 -16.50 16.18
C PHE A 16 1.71 -17.25 15.13
N GLU A 17 2.84 -17.83 15.51
CA GLU A 17 3.64 -18.70 14.63
C GLU A 17 2.86 -19.97 14.22
N TYR A 18 2.18 -20.63 15.17
CA TYR A 18 1.32 -21.79 14.89
C TYR A 18 0.14 -21.47 13.98
N ILE A 19 -0.52 -20.31 14.18
CA ILE A 19 -1.60 -19.85 13.30
C ILE A 19 -1.05 -19.59 11.89
N ASN A 20 0.15 -19.01 11.76
CA ASN A 20 0.81 -18.84 10.47
C ASN A 20 1.15 -20.19 9.81
N ILE A 21 1.58 -21.21 10.58
CA ILE A 21 1.82 -22.57 10.09
C ILE A 21 0.53 -23.26 9.64
N MET A 22 -0.60 -23.00 10.32
CA MET A 22 -1.89 -23.63 10.03
C MET A 22 -2.62 -22.99 8.83
N VAL A 23 -2.35 -21.72 8.53
CA VAL A 23 -2.91 -21.02 7.36
C VAL A 23 -2.08 -21.34 6.12
N ARG A 24 -2.54 -22.31 5.32
CA ARG A 24 -1.87 -22.73 4.06
C ARG A 24 -1.66 -21.61 3.03
N ILE A 25 -2.43 -20.52 3.08
CA ILE A 25 -2.24 -19.36 2.20
C ILE A 25 -2.22 -18.10 3.06
N SER A 26 -1.04 -17.58 3.38
CA SER A 26 -0.88 -16.30 4.07
C SER A 26 -1.37 -15.16 3.18
N ASN A 27 -2.36 -14.38 3.65
CA ASN A 27 -2.86 -13.23 2.90
C ASN A 27 -1.77 -12.20 2.65
N LEU A 28 -0.95 -11.91 3.66
CA LEU A 28 0.10 -10.90 3.56
C LEU A 28 1.15 -11.30 2.52
N GLU A 29 1.53 -12.57 2.51
CA GLU A 29 2.50 -13.10 1.54
C GLU A 29 1.93 -13.15 0.12
N LEU A 30 0.67 -13.57 -0.04
CA LEU A 30 -0.03 -13.55 -1.32
C LEU A 30 -0.10 -12.12 -1.89
N LEU A 31 -0.46 -11.15 -1.06
CA LEU A 31 -0.49 -9.73 -1.45
C LEU A 31 0.91 -9.21 -1.80
N LYS A 32 1.97 -9.60 -1.08
CA LYS A 32 3.35 -9.27 -1.46
C LYS A 32 3.70 -9.81 -2.84
N LYS A 33 3.37 -11.07 -3.14
CA LYS A 33 3.60 -11.67 -4.45
C LYS A 33 2.82 -10.97 -5.57
N LEU A 34 1.56 -10.62 -5.32
CA LEU A 34 0.75 -9.86 -6.28
C LEU A 34 1.26 -8.42 -6.46
N ARG A 35 1.83 -7.80 -5.42
CA ARG A 35 2.47 -6.48 -5.52
C ARG A 35 3.76 -6.52 -6.33
N GLU A 36 4.54 -7.59 -6.22
CA GLU A 36 5.73 -7.83 -7.05
C GLU A 36 5.34 -8.02 -8.53
N ASN A 37 4.33 -8.85 -8.80
CA ASN A 37 3.79 -9.05 -10.13
C ASN A 37 2.33 -9.52 -10.07
N SER A 38 1.39 -8.62 -10.33
CA SER A 38 -0.04 -8.92 -10.29
C SER A 38 -0.51 -9.83 -11.44
N ARG A 39 0.30 -9.97 -12.49
CA ARG A 39 0.05 -10.84 -13.65
C ARG A 39 0.61 -12.25 -13.46
N VAL A 40 1.15 -12.58 -12.29
CA VAL A 40 1.67 -13.91 -11.98
C VAL A 40 0.61 -14.99 -12.19
N HIS A 41 0.99 -16.08 -12.84
CA HIS A 41 0.07 -17.20 -13.05
C HIS A 41 -0.30 -17.85 -11.71
N TYR A 42 -1.59 -18.12 -11.51
CA TYR A 42 -2.07 -18.71 -10.26
C TYR A 42 -1.47 -20.10 -9.99
N THR A 43 -1.05 -20.84 -11.02
CA THR A 43 -0.31 -22.10 -10.88
C THR A 43 1.05 -21.93 -10.20
N GLN A 44 1.72 -20.80 -10.43
CA GLN A 44 3.00 -20.51 -9.77
C GLN A 44 2.79 -20.15 -8.30
N LEU A 45 1.76 -19.33 -8.00
CA LEU A 45 1.35 -19.06 -6.63
C LEU A 45 0.94 -20.35 -5.90
N ALA A 46 0.19 -21.23 -6.57
CA ALA A 46 -0.25 -22.50 -5.99
C ALA A 46 0.93 -23.39 -5.59
N ARG A 47 1.97 -23.48 -6.45
CA ARG A 47 3.22 -24.18 -6.12
C ARG A 47 3.95 -23.54 -4.94
N HIS A 48 4.01 -22.20 -4.90
CA HIS A 48 4.64 -21.45 -3.81
C HIS A 48 3.99 -21.75 -2.45
N PHE A 49 2.66 -21.77 -2.41
CA PHE A 49 1.90 -22.01 -1.17
C PHE A 49 1.60 -23.49 -0.88
N GLY A 50 2.01 -24.42 -1.74
CA GLY A 50 1.70 -25.85 -1.58
C GLY A 50 0.20 -26.16 -1.62
N VAL A 51 -0.57 -25.46 -2.47
CA VAL A 51 -2.03 -25.60 -2.61
C VAL A 51 -2.45 -25.78 -4.06
N THR A 52 -3.75 -25.93 -4.31
CA THR A 52 -4.30 -25.97 -5.67
C THR A 52 -4.48 -24.56 -6.25
N GLU A 53 -4.45 -24.44 -7.59
CA GLU A 53 -4.76 -23.18 -8.27
C GLU A 53 -6.16 -22.65 -7.89
N THR A 54 -7.14 -23.55 -7.76
CA THR A 54 -8.49 -23.22 -7.32
C THR A 54 -8.51 -22.57 -5.93
N ALA A 55 -7.65 -23.01 -5.01
CA ALA A 55 -7.55 -22.41 -3.67
C ALA A 55 -7.00 -20.98 -3.73
N ILE A 56 -5.97 -20.73 -4.55
CA ILE A 56 -5.44 -19.37 -4.80
C ILE A 56 -6.51 -18.47 -5.41
N ARG A 57 -7.19 -18.94 -6.47
CA ARG A 57 -8.25 -18.19 -7.15
C ARG A 57 -9.36 -17.78 -6.19
N LYS A 58 -9.84 -18.72 -5.36
CA LYS A 58 -10.85 -18.43 -4.32
C LYS A 58 -10.34 -17.42 -3.29
N ARG A 59 -9.07 -17.53 -2.88
CA ARG A 59 -8.48 -16.60 -1.91
C ARG A 59 -8.37 -15.18 -2.46
N ILE A 60 -7.87 -15.02 -3.68
CA ILE A 60 -7.77 -13.71 -4.35
C ILE A 60 -9.16 -13.09 -4.52
N LYS A 61 -10.13 -13.86 -5.04
CA LYS A 61 -11.51 -13.40 -5.20
C LYS A 61 -12.12 -12.91 -3.88
N LYS A 62 -11.88 -13.62 -2.78
CA LYS A 62 -12.33 -13.17 -1.45
C LYS A 62 -11.66 -11.86 -1.01
N LEU A 63 -10.39 -11.65 -1.33
CA LEU A 63 -9.68 -10.40 -1.02
C LEU A 63 -10.20 -9.23 -1.87
N GLU A 64 -10.59 -9.47 -3.12
CA GLU A 64 -11.24 -8.50 -4.00
C GLU A 64 -12.65 -8.14 -3.46
N GLU A 65 -13.48 -9.15 -3.19
CA GLU A 65 -14.86 -8.98 -2.69
C GLU A 65 -14.92 -8.28 -1.33
N SER A 66 -13.90 -8.45 -0.49
CA SER A 66 -13.80 -7.78 0.81
C SER A 66 -13.16 -6.39 0.74
N GLY A 67 -12.76 -5.93 -0.45
CA GLY A 67 -12.12 -4.63 -0.64
C GLY A 67 -10.67 -4.55 -0.15
N VAL A 68 -10.05 -5.68 0.22
CA VAL A 68 -8.62 -5.73 0.56
C VAL A 68 -7.78 -5.48 -0.70
N ILE A 69 -8.17 -6.08 -1.82
CA ILE A 69 -7.64 -5.71 -3.14
C ILE A 69 -8.63 -4.70 -3.74
N VAL A 70 -8.26 -3.42 -3.67
CA VAL A 70 -9.10 -2.31 -4.17
C VAL A 70 -9.01 -2.19 -5.70
N LYS A 71 -7.82 -2.36 -6.26
CA LYS A 71 -7.58 -2.27 -7.71
C LYS A 71 -6.31 -3.00 -8.12
N TYR A 72 -6.25 -3.37 -9.38
CA TYR A 72 -5.01 -3.71 -10.07
C TYR A 72 -4.55 -2.51 -10.90
N THR A 73 -3.29 -2.13 -10.77
CA THR A 73 -2.73 -0.93 -11.42
C THR A 73 -1.28 -1.17 -11.82
N ILE A 74 -0.64 -0.14 -12.36
CA ILE A 74 0.74 -0.17 -12.87
C ILE A 74 1.61 0.81 -12.09
N ASP A 75 2.88 0.46 -11.92
CA ASP A 75 3.91 1.41 -11.49
C ASP A 75 4.41 2.16 -12.73
N ILE A 76 4.39 3.49 -12.65
CA ILE A 76 4.74 4.37 -13.76
C ILE A 76 6.11 4.98 -13.48
N ASN A 77 6.98 4.99 -14.49
CA ASN A 77 8.21 5.77 -14.44
C ASN A 77 7.96 7.18 -15.00
N PRO A 78 7.82 8.21 -14.16
CA PRO A 78 7.46 9.57 -14.59
C PRO A 78 8.48 10.16 -15.58
N LYS A 79 9.78 9.89 -15.37
CA LYS A 79 10.85 10.38 -16.26
C LYS A 79 10.72 9.85 -17.69
N LYS A 80 10.17 8.65 -17.86
CA LYS A 80 9.99 8.03 -19.18
C LYS A 80 8.79 8.57 -19.95
N ILE A 81 7.92 9.37 -19.31
CA ILE A 81 6.73 9.97 -19.93
C ILE A 81 6.79 11.51 -19.90
N GLY A 82 7.97 12.10 -19.68
CA GLY A 82 8.20 13.54 -19.82
C GLY A 82 8.07 14.36 -18.54
N PHE A 83 8.03 13.73 -17.35
CA PHE A 83 8.14 14.41 -16.07
C PHE A 83 9.56 14.29 -15.52
N GLU A 84 10.37 15.33 -15.66
CA GLU A 84 11.77 15.31 -15.23
C GLU A 84 11.92 15.56 -13.72
N SER A 85 10.93 16.20 -13.11
CA SER A 85 10.92 16.57 -11.69
C SER A 85 9.77 15.91 -10.96
N VAL A 86 10.10 15.07 -9.96
CA VAL A 86 9.14 14.49 -9.03
C VAL A 86 9.47 15.02 -7.65
N ALA A 87 8.47 15.61 -6.97
CA ALA A 87 8.65 16.21 -5.66
C ALA A 87 7.66 15.62 -4.66
N LEU A 88 8.14 15.42 -3.43
CA LEU A 88 7.28 15.19 -2.28
C LEU A 88 7.18 16.52 -1.51
N ILE A 89 6.00 17.12 -1.51
CA ILE A 89 5.76 18.46 -0.99
C ILE A 89 4.96 18.35 0.30
N GLY A 90 5.50 18.94 1.38
CA GLY A 90 4.80 19.15 2.64
C GLY A 90 3.98 20.43 2.59
N ILE A 91 2.71 20.34 2.96
CA ILE A 91 1.77 21.45 2.89
C ILE A 91 1.07 21.61 4.24
N ASP A 92 1.21 22.81 4.80
CA ASP A 92 0.47 23.24 5.98
C ASP A 92 -0.59 24.25 5.62
N THR A 93 -1.69 24.20 6.37
CA THR A 93 -2.83 25.09 6.16
C THR A 93 -3.48 25.35 7.51
N LYS A 94 -4.25 26.43 7.59
CA LYS A 94 -5.04 26.68 8.79
C LYS A 94 -6.13 25.59 8.91
N PRO A 95 -6.47 25.11 10.12
CA PRO A 95 -7.45 24.05 10.30
C PRO A 95 -8.77 24.28 9.56
N GLU A 96 -9.27 25.52 9.57
CA GLU A 96 -10.51 25.92 8.89
C GLU A 96 -10.44 25.84 7.35
N LYS A 97 -9.24 25.82 6.77
CA LYS A 97 -9.02 25.71 5.32
C LYS A 97 -8.65 24.30 4.87
N TYR A 98 -8.39 23.37 5.79
CA TYR A 98 -7.85 22.04 5.49
C TYR A 98 -8.61 21.29 4.39
N ILE A 99 -9.93 21.16 4.53
CA ILE A 99 -10.77 20.46 3.56
C ILE A 99 -10.75 21.16 2.20
N LYS A 100 -10.84 22.50 2.19
CA LYS A 100 -10.81 23.29 0.96
C LYS A 100 -9.47 23.12 0.22
N THR A 101 -8.36 23.16 0.95
CA THR A 101 -7.01 22.95 0.41
C THR A 101 -6.88 21.57 -0.23
N ILE A 102 -7.35 20.50 0.44
CA ILE A 102 -7.33 19.14 -0.13
C ILE A 102 -8.12 19.07 -1.43
N GLU A 103 -9.32 19.66 -1.47
CA GLU A 103 -10.15 19.62 -2.67
C GLU A 103 -9.54 20.40 -3.83
N GLU A 104 -8.84 21.52 -3.55
CA GLU A 104 -8.06 22.26 -4.55
C GLU A 104 -6.89 21.43 -5.07
N LEU A 105 -6.12 20.79 -4.19
CA LEU A 105 -4.98 19.95 -4.56
C LEU A 105 -5.39 18.75 -5.41
N LYS A 106 -6.51 18.08 -5.08
CA LYS A 106 -7.05 16.96 -5.87
C LYS A 106 -7.38 17.32 -7.32
N ARG A 107 -7.61 18.59 -7.62
CA ARG A 107 -7.91 19.08 -8.98
C ARG A 107 -6.66 19.45 -9.79
N MET A 108 -5.50 19.52 -9.14
CA MET A 108 -4.24 19.82 -9.82
C MET A 108 -3.76 18.57 -10.57
N LYS A 109 -3.41 18.74 -11.84
CA LYS A 109 -2.95 17.64 -12.71
C LYS A 109 -1.57 17.12 -12.30
N GLU A 110 -0.81 17.94 -11.61
CA GLU A 110 0.53 17.64 -11.10
C GLU A 110 0.46 16.73 -9.88
N VAL A 111 -0.63 16.77 -9.10
CA VAL A 111 -0.77 15.96 -7.87
C VAL A 111 -1.12 14.52 -8.24
N PHE A 112 -0.16 13.62 -8.02
CA PHE A 112 -0.32 12.20 -8.31
C PHE A 112 -0.79 11.41 -7.09
N THR A 113 -0.28 11.75 -5.90
CA THR A 113 -0.66 11.14 -4.62
C THR A 113 -0.89 12.24 -3.59
N LEU A 114 -1.91 12.08 -2.73
CA LEU A 114 -2.20 13.01 -1.65
C LEU A 114 -2.51 12.25 -0.36
N CYS A 115 -1.83 12.61 0.72
CA CYS A 115 -1.93 11.97 2.02
C CYS A 115 -2.08 13.00 3.14
N SER A 116 -2.90 12.71 4.15
CA SER A 116 -2.84 13.38 5.44
C SER A 116 -1.67 12.83 6.25
N SER A 117 -0.97 13.69 6.98
CA SER A 117 0.20 13.34 7.78
C SER A 117 0.06 13.89 9.20
N SER A 118 0.59 13.13 10.18
CA SER A 118 0.76 13.55 11.57
C SER A 118 2.20 13.97 11.91
N GLY A 119 3.06 14.07 10.89
CA GLY A 119 4.43 14.57 11.02
C GLY A 119 4.48 16.10 10.99
N ASP A 120 5.62 16.65 10.54
CA ASP A 120 5.87 18.10 10.53
C ASP A 120 4.90 18.89 9.65
N HIS A 121 4.30 18.23 8.66
CA HIS A 121 3.30 18.81 7.78
C HIS A 121 1.98 18.05 7.88
N MET A 122 0.86 18.79 7.79
CA MET A 122 -0.49 18.24 7.81
C MET A 122 -0.82 17.42 6.56
N ILE A 123 -0.30 17.81 5.40
CA ILE A 123 -0.56 17.19 4.10
C ILE A 123 0.78 16.89 3.42
N LEU A 124 0.86 15.73 2.78
CA LEU A 124 1.94 15.36 1.87
C LEU A 124 1.37 15.11 0.49
N ALA A 125 1.94 15.75 -0.52
CA ALA A 125 1.59 15.57 -1.92
C ALA A 125 2.80 15.07 -2.72
N GLU A 126 2.62 13.98 -3.46
CA GLU A 126 3.56 13.61 -4.52
C GLU A 126 3.11 14.32 -5.80
N CYS A 127 3.99 15.15 -6.34
CA CYS A 127 3.71 15.95 -7.52
C CYS A 127 4.70 15.68 -8.64
N TRP A 128 4.20 15.59 -9.87
CA TRP A 128 5.00 15.36 -11.08
C TRP A 128 4.97 16.61 -11.97
N PHE A 129 6.15 17.11 -12.30
CA PHE A 129 6.35 18.33 -13.09
C PHE A 129 7.23 18.04 -14.31
N LYS A 130 7.03 18.77 -15.41
CA LYS A 130 7.83 18.54 -16.62
C LYS A 130 9.30 18.89 -16.40
N ASN A 131 9.57 19.88 -15.57
CA ASN A 131 10.92 20.37 -15.26
C ASN A 131 10.95 21.09 -13.89
N SER A 132 12.14 21.51 -13.45
CA SER A 132 12.33 22.20 -12.16
C SER A 132 11.71 23.60 -12.10
N LYS A 133 11.48 24.24 -13.25
CA LYS A 133 10.85 25.56 -13.30
C LYS A 133 9.38 25.47 -12.91
N GLU A 134 8.65 24.51 -13.48
CA GLU A 134 7.24 24.25 -13.12
C GLU A 134 7.04 23.88 -11.64
N LEU A 135 8.07 23.35 -10.96
CA LEU A 135 8.02 23.10 -9.51
C LEU A 135 8.11 24.40 -8.69
N SER A 136 8.81 25.41 -9.20
CA SER A 136 9.10 26.65 -8.48
C SER A 136 8.07 27.75 -8.73
N ASP A 137 7.24 27.58 -9.76
CA ASP A 137 6.15 28.48 -10.16
C ASP A 137 4.85 28.17 -9.37
#